data_AF-A0A267M301-F1
#
_entry.id   AF-A0A267M301-F1
#
_cell.length_a   1.000
_cell.length_b   1.000
_cell.length_c   1.000
_cell.angle_alpha   90.00
_cell.angle_beta   90.00
_cell.angle_gamma   90.00
#
_symmetry.space_group_name_H-M   'P 1'
#
loop_
_entity.id
_entity.type
_entity.pdbx_description
1 polymer ?
#
loop_
_entity_poly.entity_id
_entity_poly.type
_entity_poly.pdbx_seq_one_letter_code
_entity_poly.pdbx_strand_id
1 'polypeptide(L)'
;MQFTIIILFLVNLAFAGISTAFIYNNAHEQAEEVIDTVSDNISDHDEHKNKNEWKLFLNAYLARQSNDAISLKTPKGKTVYSEDGEELFEKVKNHKNYNNVVFMENSVYYLRTAAEDGYQISVILNVDDLFTLITHLLLAIIILNLIAIICSIPLIKRFSRKWSQPIEKIDQDIEAIEHQTTAKKKVFVPKQPAEIHHLAQSFNKLLEYQDKAIQREQQFVTDASHELKTPLAAIRGNINLIKRLGKEHPEIIAKSLQYIDSESSRMEILFNELLELGRAKKQHQSIGPIDLVPIVQKDSEILEQEYNTCSVYISSPTKVFYPIEVKDFRLIIHNLLDNAAKYSQNNAKIKIELQKDNVYLTLRVKDQGIGIREENYDKIFDRFYREDQAQASTGGQATEQTQTSNSINLSQSDAINKFNEKYGSKSIKGIELKNKKNKYIYEVEGFDSEKEYKVKIDASSGKILKAKSENLDADDKEEALDLNGLISRSEATKLAKTKASGKAVKWSLEMDDKQPVWKVELKDGNKETEVKIDAKSQKILRTKTDGDKKDKKDSEKKDQVDHKENKASKEDKNN
;
A
#
# COMPACT_ATOMS: atom_id res chain seq x y z
N MET A 1 17.97 -24.44 -11.67
CA MET A 1 17.90 -25.50 -12.70
C MET A 1 19.19 -26.33 -12.76
N GLN A 2 20.39 -25.71 -12.78
CA GLN A 2 21.65 -26.46 -12.72
C GLN A 2 21.79 -27.31 -11.45
N PHE A 3 21.45 -26.75 -10.28
CA PHE A 3 21.52 -27.46 -9.00
C PHE A 3 20.61 -28.70 -8.93
N THR A 4 19.39 -28.62 -9.46
CA THR A 4 18.43 -29.75 -9.47
C THR A 4 18.87 -30.88 -10.40
N ILE A 5 19.48 -30.56 -11.53
CA ILE A 5 20.03 -31.56 -12.46
C ILE A 5 21.19 -32.30 -11.81
N ILE A 6 22.07 -31.59 -11.11
CA ILE A 6 23.19 -32.19 -10.37
C ILE A 6 22.68 -33.14 -9.28
N ILE A 7 21.68 -32.74 -8.51
CA ILE A 7 21.07 -33.62 -7.48
C ILE A 7 20.48 -34.88 -8.12
N LEU A 8 19.71 -34.75 -9.20
CA LEU A 8 19.12 -35.91 -9.89
C LEU A 8 20.22 -36.85 -10.40
N PHE A 9 21.29 -36.31 -10.96
CA PHE A 9 22.42 -37.12 -11.40
C PHE A 9 23.08 -37.87 -10.23
N LEU A 10 23.34 -37.19 -9.10
CA LEU A 10 23.92 -37.80 -7.91
C LEU A 10 23.02 -38.89 -7.32
N VAL A 11 21.69 -38.69 -7.30
CA VAL A 11 20.73 -39.70 -6.82
C VAL A 11 20.75 -40.94 -7.71
N ASN A 12 20.76 -40.78 -9.04
CA ASN A 12 20.85 -41.92 -9.96
C ASN A 12 22.21 -42.64 -9.82
N LEU A 13 23.30 -41.90 -9.63
CA LEU A 13 24.63 -42.48 -9.39
C LEU A 13 24.67 -43.27 -8.08
N ALA A 14 24.09 -42.73 -7.01
CA ALA A 14 23.97 -43.41 -5.72
C ALA A 14 23.11 -44.69 -5.85
N PHE A 15 21.99 -44.62 -6.56
CA PHE A 15 21.13 -45.79 -6.83
C PHE A 15 21.89 -46.88 -7.58
N ALA A 16 22.65 -46.54 -8.63
CA ALA A 16 23.46 -47.50 -9.36
C ALA A 16 24.53 -48.14 -8.47
N GLY A 17 25.21 -47.35 -7.63
CA GLY A 17 26.21 -47.85 -6.68
C GLY A 17 25.62 -48.80 -5.64
N ILE A 18 24.51 -48.40 -4.99
CA ILE A 18 23.81 -49.22 -3.99
C ILE A 18 23.29 -50.51 -4.61
N SER A 19 22.70 -50.43 -5.82
CA SER A 19 22.15 -51.60 -6.50
C SER A 19 23.25 -52.59 -6.90
N THR A 20 24.41 -52.09 -7.34
CA THR A 20 25.57 -52.95 -7.65
C THR A 20 26.09 -53.65 -6.39
N ALA A 21 26.21 -52.92 -5.27
CA ALA A 21 26.59 -53.50 -3.98
C ALA A 21 25.57 -54.53 -3.47
N PHE A 22 24.28 -54.26 -3.69
CA PHE A 22 23.20 -55.19 -3.34
C PHE A 22 23.29 -56.51 -4.13
N ILE A 23 23.47 -56.45 -5.46
CA ILE A 23 23.66 -57.65 -6.29
C ILE A 23 24.86 -58.45 -5.78
N TYR A 24 25.98 -57.76 -5.54
CA TYR A 24 27.22 -58.40 -5.08
C TYR A 24 27.03 -59.10 -3.74
N ASN A 25 26.48 -58.41 -2.73
CA ASN A 25 26.29 -58.98 -1.40
C ASN A 25 25.30 -60.14 -1.44
N ASN A 26 24.19 -60.01 -2.17
CA ASN A 26 23.21 -61.07 -2.30
C ASN A 26 23.79 -62.32 -2.99
N ALA A 27 24.56 -62.14 -4.06
CA ALA A 27 25.22 -63.25 -4.74
C ALA A 27 26.33 -63.87 -3.87
N HIS A 28 27.05 -63.06 -3.09
CA HIS A 28 28.05 -63.52 -2.15
C HIS A 28 27.43 -64.38 -1.03
N GLU A 29 26.39 -63.89 -0.36
CA GLU A 29 25.69 -64.63 0.70
C GLU A 29 25.09 -65.94 0.18
N GLN A 30 24.45 -65.93 -0.99
CA GLN A 30 23.93 -67.16 -1.61
C GLN A 30 25.04 -68.16 -1.97
N ALA A 31 26.18 -67.69 -2.47
CA ALA A 31 27.28 -68.56 -2.81
C ALA A 31 27.96 -69.16 -1.56
N GLU A 32 28.11 -68.39 -0.49
CA GLU A 32 28.62 -68.89 0.80
C GLU A 32 27.65 -69.90 1.41
N GLU A 33 26.34 -69.64 1.45
CA GLU A 33 25.34 -70.60 1.96
C GLU A 33 25.39 -71.95 1.23
N VAL A 34 25.55 -71.92 -0.12
CA VAL A 34 25.72 -73.14 -0.92
C VAL A 34 27.04 -73.83 -0.60
N ILE A 35 28.15 -73.09 -0.44
CA ILE A 35 29.45 -73.65 -0.09
C ILE A 35 29.39 -74.32 1.28
N ASP A 36 28.91 -73.62 2.30
CA ASP A 36 28.79 -74.11 3.68
C ASP A 36 27.92 -75.36 3.73
N THR A 37 26.75 -75.33 3.07
CA THR A 37 25.84 -76.48 3.04
C THR A 37 26.46 -77.69 2.33
N VAL A 38 27.20 -77.47 1.24
CA VAL A 38 27.91 -78.55 0.54
C VAL A 38 29.04 -79.09 1.42
N SER A 39 29.78 -78.22 2.10
CA SER A 39 30.90 -78.58 3.00
C SER A 39 30.43 -79.39 4.20
N ASP A 40 29.42 -78.91 4.93
CA ASP A 40 28.85 -79.56 6.12
C ASP A 40 28.28 -80.97 5.84
N ASN A 41 27.87 -81.22 4.59
CA ASN A 41 27.28 -82.49 4.17
C ASN A 41 28.26 -83.43 3.45
N ILE A 42 29.55 -83.08 3.36
CA ILE A 42 30.61 -84.00 2.91
C ILE A 42 31.07 -84.83 4.12
N SER A 43 30.90 -86.15 4.04
CA SER A 43 31.34 -87.09 5.09
C SER A 43 32.66 -87.79 4.71
N ASP A 44 33.46 -88.23 5.69
CA ASP A 44 34.68 -89.04 5.48
C ASP A 44 34.44 -90.30 4.61
N HIS A 45 33.20 -90.82 4.55
CA HIS A 45 32.83 -91.96 3.69
C HIS A 45 32.56 -91.58 2.22
N ASP A 46 32.50 -90.29 1.89
CA ASP A 46 32.22 -89.82 0.53
C ASP A 46 33.43 -89.92 -0.41
N GLU A 47 34.64 -90.21 0.10
CA GLU A 47 35.84 -90.43 -0.73
C GLU A 47 35.68 -91.57 -1.76
N HIS A 48 34.77 -92.52 -1.52
CA HIS A 48 34.51 -93.66 -2.40
C HIS A 48 33.42 -93.41 -3.45
N LYS A 49 32.72 -92.26 -3.41
CA LYS A 49 31.68 -91.93 -4.39
C LYS A 49 32.25 -91.88 -5.81
N ASN A 50 31.54 -92.51 -6.76
CA ASN A 50 31.89 -92.44 -8.17
C ASN A 50 31.52 -91.06 -8.78
N LYS A 51 31.92 -90.79 -10.04
CA LYS A 51 31.66 -89.47 -10.68
C LYS A 51 30.17 -89.13 -10.75
N ASN A 52 29.28 -90.12 -10.92
CA ASN A 52 27.84 -89.92 -11.04
C ASN A 52 27.17 -89.68 -9.69
N GLU A 53 27.64 -90.33 -8.63
CA GLU A 53 27.15 -90.11 -7.26
C GLU A 53 27.52 -88.72 -6.75
N TRP A 54 28.73 -88.23 -7.05
CA TRP A 54 29.12 -86.84 -6.78
C TRP A 54 28.31 -85.83 -7.60
N LYS A 55 28.04 -86.13 -8.89
CA LYS A 55 27.19 -85.27 -9.73
C LYS A 55 25.76 -85.16 -9.17
N LEU A 56 25.17 -86.28 -8.75
CA LEU A 56 23.84 -86.31 -8.14
C LEU A 56 23.78 -85.54 -6.81
N PHE A 57 24.84 -85.64 -6.01
CA PHE A 57 24.99 -84.89 -4.77
C PHE A 57 25.04 -83.37 -5.02
N LEU A 58 25.92 -82.90 -5.92
CA LEU A 58 26.02 -81.46 -6.24
C LEU A 58 24.71 -80.91 -6.84
N ASN A 59 24.01 -81.71 -7.65
CA ASN A 59 22.72 -81.33 -8.21
C ASN A 59 21.61 -81.13 -7.15
N ALA A 60 21.73 -81.75 -5.97
CA ALA A 60 20.75 -81.57 -4.90
C ALA A 60 20.85 -80.20 -4.22
N TYR A 61 22.03 -79.55 -4.31
CA TYR A 61 22.31 -78.24 -3.71
C TYR A 61 22.29 -77.09 -4.72
N LEU A 62 22.14 -77.39 -6.01
CA LEU A 62 21.82 -76.38 -7.00
C LEU A 62 20.39 -75.88 -6.77
N ALA A 63 20.27 -74.61 -6.37
CA ALA A 63 19.02 -73.89 -6.56
C ALA A 63 18.68 -73.96 -8.05
N ARG A 64 17.49 -74.44 -8.41
CA ARG A 64 17.05 -74.64 -9.80
C ARG A 64 16.82 -73.30 -10.54
N GLN A 65 17.80 -72.40 -10.59
CA GLN A 65 17.87 -71.35 -11.61
C GLN A 65 18.66 -71.88 -12.82
N SER A 66 18.25 -71.51 -14.03
CA SER A 66 18.94 -71.95 -15.25
C SER A 66 20.35 -71.35 -15.30
N ASN A 67 21.37 -72.21 -15.47
CA ASN A 67 22.80 -71.89 -15.58
C ASN A 67 23.56 -71.56 -14.28
N ASP A 68 23.14 -72.10 -13.13
CA ASP A 68 24.01 -72.18 -11.96
C ASP A 68 24.88 -73.44 -12.03
N ALA A 69 26.10 -73.40 -11.47
CA ALA A 69 26.98 -74.55 -11.45
C ALA A 69 27.81 -74.64 -10.17
N ILE A 70 28.01 -75.86 -9.70
CA ILE A 70 28.90 -76.16 -8.58
C ILE A 70 30.00 -77.10 -9.07
N SER A 71 31.24 -76.81 -8.71
CA SER A 71 32.36 -77.73 -8.90
C SER A 71 33.02 -78.05 -7.57
N LEU A 72 33.40 -79.32 -7.42
CA LEU A 72 34.09 -79.84 -6.25
C LEU A 72 35.38 -80.49 -6.72
N LYS A 73 36.52 -80.00 -6.24
CA LYS A 73 37.82 -80.63 -6.43
C LYS A 73 38.25 -81.31 -5.13
N THR A 74 38.35 -82.63 -5.20
CA THR A 74 38.73 -83.49 -4.07
C THR A 74 40.22 -83.36 -3.71
N PRO A 75 40.63 -83.76 -2.49
CA PRO A 75 42.04 -83.74 -2.05
C PRO A 75 43.00 -84.52 -2.98
N LYS A 76 42.49 -85.55 -3.67
CA LYS A 76 43.24 -86.37 -4.66
C LYS A 76 43.33 -85.72 -6.05
N GLY A 77 42.85 -84.48 -6.21
CA GLY A 77 42.94 -83.69 -7.45
C GLY A 77 41.86 -83.98 -8.48
N LYS A 78 40.86 -84.81 -8.17
CA LYS A 78 39.72 -85.08 -9.08
C LYS A 78 38.68 -83.98 -8.95
N THR A 79 38.36 -83.31 -10.05
CA THR A 79 37.28 -82.32 -10.15
C THR A 79 35.99 -82.98 -10.62
N VAL A 80 34.89 -82.70 -9.94
CA VAL A 80 33.54 -83.09 -10.33
C VAL A 80 32.68 -81.83 -10.47
N TYR A 81 31.84 -81.81 -11.49
CA TYR A 81 30.92 -80.71 -11.78
C TYR A 81 29.48 -81.20 -11.59
N SER A 82 28.61 -80.27 -11.23
CA SER A 82 27.16 -80.43 -11.37
C SER A 82 26.75 -80.61 -12.83
N GLU A 83 25.48 -80.92 -13.06
CA GLU A 83 24.89 -81.01 -14.40
C GLU A 83 25.10 -79.73 -15.22
N ASP A 84 25.59 -79.92 -16.45
CA ASP A 84 26.01 -78.88 -17.40
C ASP A 84 27.04 -77.86 -16.88
N GLY A 85 27.59 -78.07 -15.67
CA GLY A 85 28.53 -77.16 -15.03
C GLY A 85 29.92 -77.12 -15.68
N GLU A 86 30.40 -78.24 -16.21
CA GLU A 86 31.74 -78.34 -16.83
C GLU A 86 31.89 -77.35 -18.01
N GLU A 87 30.86 -77.20 -18.83
CA GLU A 87 30.83 -76.24 -19.94
C GLU A 87 30.76 -74.78 -19.44
N LEU A 88 29.98 -74.53 -18.38
CA LEU A 88 29.84 -73.20 -17.78
C LEU A 88 31.16 -72.72 -17.15
N PHE A 89 31.84 -73.57 -16.38
CA PHE A 89 33.13 -73.24 -15.76
C PHE A 89 34.22 -72.95 -16.82
N GLU A 90 34.26 -73.69 -17.93
CA GLU A 90 35.17 -73.40 -19.05
C GLU A 90 34.84 -72.06 -19.73
N LYS A 91 33.56 -71.75 -19.94
CA LYS A 91 33.13 -70.44 -20.47
C LYS A 91 33.51 -69.30 -19.53
N VAL A 92 33.25 -69.42 -18.23
CA VAL A 92 33.57 -68.42 -17.20
C VAL A 92 35.07 -68.17 -17.10
N LYS A 93 35.89 -69.22 -17.15
CA LYS A 93 37.36 -69.15 -17.05
C LYS A 93 38.01 -68.36 -18.19
N ASN A 94 37.38 -68.34 -19.37
CA ASN A 94 37.88 -67.60 -20.54
C ASN A 94 37.53 -66.10 -20.51
N HIS A 95 36.74 -65.65 -19.53
CA HIS A 95 36.31 -64.25 -19.40
C HIS A 95 37.04 -63.55 -18.24
N LYS A 96 37.12 -62.21 -18.29
CA LYS A 96 37.73 -61.42 -17.23
C LYS A 96 36.83 -61.44 -15.99
N ASN A 97 37.39 -61.91 -14.88
CA ASN A 97 36.77 -61.86 -13.57
C ASN A 97 37.17 -60.56 -12.86
N TYR A 98 36.18 -59.74 -12.50
CA TYR A 98 36.34 -58.55 -11.69
C TYR A 98 35.71 -58.77 -10.33
N ASN A 99 36.55 -59.01 -9.31
CA ASN A 99 36.12 -59.16 -7.93
C ASN A 99 34.96 -60.18 -7.79
N ASN A 100 35.15 -61.41 -8.30
CA ASN A 100 34.17 -62.49 -8.31
C ASN A 100 32.98 -62.31 -9.27
N VAL A 101 32.91 -61.24 -10.06
CA VAL A 101 31.88 -61.05 -11.09
C VAL A 101 32.47 -61.25 -12.48
N VAL A 102 31.81 -62.06 -13.30
CA VAL A 102 32.22 -62.39 -14.67
C VAL A 102 31.15 -61.91 -15.64
N PHE A 103 31.54 -60.98 -16.51
CA PHE A 103 30.67 -60.43 -17.55
C PHE A 103 30.87 -61.22 -18.85
N MET A 104 29.80 -61.80 -19.36
CA MET A 104 29.72 -62.39 -20.71
C MET A 104 28.82 -61.53 -21.61
N GLU A 105 28.79 -61.82 -22.91
CA GLU A 105 28.02 -61.04 -23.90
C GLU A 105 26.54 -60.87 -23.51
N ASN A 106 25.90 -61.92 -22.99
CA ASN A 106 24.48 -61.94 -22.64
C ASN A 106 24.19 -62.51 -21.23
N SER A 107 25.18 -62.52 -20.33
CA SER A 107 24.96 -63.00 -18.96
C SER A 107 26.00 -62.47 -17.99
N VAL A 108 25.59 -62.26 -16.75
CA VAL A 108 26.48 -61.89 -15.66
C VAL A 108 26.47 -63.01 -14.63
N TYR A 109 27.67 -63.49 -14.28
CA TYR A 109 27.83 -64.56 -13.31
C TYR A 109 28.63 -64.10 -12.10
N TYR A 110 28.29 -64.62 -10.94
CA TYR A 110 29.08 -64.51 -9.72
C TYR A 110 29.83 -65.83 -9.48
N LEU A 111 31.15 -65.78 -9.40
CA LEU A 111 32.02 -66.92 -9.15
C LEU A 111 32.68 -66.79 -7.77
N ARG A 112 32.35 -67.71 -6.87
CA ARG A 112 33.04 -67.86 -5.59
C ARG A 112 33.77 -69.19 -5.53
N THR A 113 34.89 -69.23 -4.81
CA THR A 113 35.66 -70.45 -4.58
C THR A 113 36.21 -70.45 -3.17
N ALA A 114 35.88 -71.48 -2.41
CA ALA A 114 36.39 -71.73 -1.06
C ALA A 114 37.15 -73.05 -1.03
N ALA A 115 38.02 -73.20 -0.04
CA ALA A 115 38.75 -74.44 0.21
C ALA A 115 38.59 -74.82 1.68
N GLU A 116 37.93 -75.94 1.95
CA GLU A 116 37.62 -76.46 3.28
C GLU A 116 37.95 -77.95 3.33
N ASP A 117 38.62 -78.37 4.40
CA ASP A 117 39.00 -79.78 4.65
C ASP A 117 39.65 -80.52 3.47
N GLY A 118 40.45 -79.80 2.67
CA GLY A 118 41.15 -80.34 1.50
C GLY A 118 40.31 -80.45 0.23
N TYR A 119 39.02 -80.13 0.31
CA TYR A 119 38.11 -79.95 -0.83
C TYR A 119 38.12 -78.50 -1.28
N GLN A 120 38.07 -78.27 -2.59
CA GLN A 120 37.89 -76.93 -3.16
C GLN A 120 36.51 -76.88 -3.84
N ILE A 121 35.61 -76.08 -3.27
CA ILE A 121 34.25 -75.88 -3.76
C ILE A 121 34.20 -74.55 -4.51
N SER A 122 33.79 -74.58 -5.77
CA SER A 122 33.51 -73.37 -6.55
C SER A 122 32.04 -73.34 -6.93
N VAL A 123 31.41 -72.18 -6.75
CA VAL A 123 30.00 -71.93 -7.10
C VAL A 123 29.94 -70.81 -8.12
N ILE A 124 29.21 -71.05 -9.21
CA ILE A 124 28.81 -70.05 -10.19
C ILE A 124 27.31 -69.83 -10.03
N LEU A 125 26.92 -68.58 -9.79
CA LEU A 125 25.53 -68.14 -9.74
C LEU A 125 25.23 -67.21 -10.93
N ASN A 126 24.11 -67.42 -11.61
CA ASN A 126 23.60 -66.53 -12.63
C ASN A 126 22.91 -65.33 -11.96
N VAL A 127 23.43 -64.12 -12.16
CA VAL A 127 22.87 -62.88 -11.61
C VAL A 127 22.30 -61.97 -12.70
N ASP A 128 22.10 -62.50 -13.92
CA ASP A 128 21.63 -61.76 -15.08
C ASP A 128 20.21 -61.23 -14.89
N ASP A 129 19.30 -62.03 -14.32
CA ASP A 129 17.93 -61.60 -14.03
C ASP A 129 17.89 -60.42 -13.05
N LEU A 130 18.73 -60.46 -12.00
CA LEU A 130 18.86 -59.36 -11.03
C LEU A 130 19.42 -58.09 -11.68
N PHE A 131 20.43 -58.24 -12.54
CA PHE A 131 21.03 -57.13 -13.27
C PHE A 131 20.03 -56.52 -14.27
N THR A 132 19.30 -57.36 -15.01
CA THR A 132 18.25 -56.95 -15.94
C THR A 132 17.11 -56.23 -15.22
N LEU A 133 16.68 -56.72 -14.05
CA LEU A 133 15.66 -56.04 -13.24
C LEU A 133 16.12 -54.65 -12.78
N ILE A 134 17.33 -54.55 -12.24
CA ILE A 134 17.89 -53.27 -11.76
C ILE A 134 18.09 -52.27 -12.90
N THR A 135 18.53 -52.72 -14.08
CA THR A 135 18.67 -51.85 -15.25
C THR A 135 17.33 -51.31 -15.76
N HIS A 136 16.27 -52.14 -15.79
CA HIS A 136 14.92 -51.68 -16.11
C HIS A 136 14.40 -50.65 -15.08
N LEU A 137 14.65 -50.87 -13.78
CA LEU A 137 14.30 -49.90 -12.73
C LEU A 137 15.05 -48.57 -12.91
N LEU A 138 16.35 -48.63 -13.17
CA LEU A 138 17.18 -47.44 -13.41
C LEU A 138 16.68 -46.65 -14.63
N LEU A 139 16.34 -47.33 -15.73
CA LEU A 139 15.79 -46.72 -16.93
C LEU A 139 14.42 -46.07 -16.65
N ALA A 140 13.54 -46.74 -15.90
CA ALA A 140 12.25 -46.17 -15.49
C ALA A 140 12.41 -44.89 -14.65
N ILE A 141 13.37 -44.86 -13.71
CA ILE A 141 13.66 -43.67 -12.89
C ILE A 141 14.18 -42.53 -13.77
N ILE A 142 15.08 -42.79 -14.71
CA ILE A 142 15.58 -41.77 -15.64
C ILE A 142 14.45 -41.17 -16.47
N ILE A 143 13.56 -42.01 -17.03
CA ILE A 143 12.40 -41.54 -17.80
C ILE A 143 11.48 -40.68 -16.93
N LEU A 144 11.16 -41.13 -15.72
CA LEU A 144 10.31 -40.38 -14.79
C LEU A 144 10.91 -39.00 -14.45
N ASN A 145 12.23 -38.94 -14.23
CA ASN A 145 12.95 -37.69 -13.99
C ASN A 145 12.90 -36.74 -15.20
N LEU A 146 13.06 -37.26 -16.42
CA LEU A 146 12.93 -36.46 -17.64
C LEU A 146 11.52 -35.88 -17.79
N ILE A 147 10.49 -36.69 -17.55
CA ILE A 147 9.10 -36.23 -17.56
C ILE A 147 8.90 -35.13 -16.52
N ALA A 148 9.40 -35.31 -15.29
CA ALA A 148 9.30 -34.31 -14.23
C ALA A 148 9.97 -32.98 -14.62
N ILE A 149 11.14 -33.02 -15.25
CA ILE A 149 11.83 -31.81 -15.75
C ILE A 149 10.99 -31.12 -16.82
N ILE A 150 10.47 -31.86 -17.80
CA ILE A 150 9.65 -31.32 -18.89
C ILE A 150 8.37 -30.66 -18.33
N CYS A 151 7.70 -31.32 -17.40
CA CYS A 151 6.50 -30.79 -16.73
C CYS A 151 6.80 -29.59 -15.82
N SER A 152 8.01 -29.49 -15.25
CA SER A 152 8.38 -28.38 -14.37
C SER A 152 8.51 -27.05 -15.10
N ILE A 153 9.00 -27.04 -16.35
CA ILE A 153 9.23 -25.82 -17.14
C ILE A 153 7.97 -24.93 -17.27
N PRO A 154 6.80 -25.44 -17.72
CA PRO A 154 5.59 -24.63 -17.80
C PRO A 154 5.09 -24.19 -16.42
N LEU A 155 5.25 -25.04 -15.39
CA LEU A 155 4.88 -24.72 -14.01
C LEU A 155 5.68 -23.53 -13.48
N ILE A 156 7.00 -23.56 -13.66
CA ILE A 156 7.93 -22.49 -13.27
C ILE A 156 7.62 -21.20 -14.02
N LYS A 157 7.41 -21.27 -15.34
CA LYS A 157 7.05 -20.08 -16.14
C LYS A 157 5.75 -19.43 -15.66
N ARG A 158 4.73 -20.25 -15.36
CA ARG A 158 3.43 -19.75 -14.86
C ARG A 158 3.58 -19.10 -13.49
N PHE A 159 4.37 -19.70 -12.60
CA PHE A 159 4.60 -19.17 -11.26
C PHE A 159 5.45 -17.89 -11.29
N SER A 160 6.54 -17.88 -12.06
CA SER A 160 7.40 -16.71 -12.25
C SER A 160 6.63 -15.51 -12.76
N ARG A 161 5.77 -15.68 -13.78
CA ARG A 161 4.93 -14.57 -14.28
C ARG A 161 4.00 -13.99 -13.21
N LYS A 162 3.40 -14.83 -12.36
CA LYS A 162 2.52 -14.38 -11.27
C LYS A 162 3.24 -13.53 -10.22
N TRP A 163 4.54 -13.77 -10.00
CA TRP A 163 5.32 -13.08 -8.98
C TRP A 163 6.08 -11.87 -9.54
N SER A 164 6.70 -12.00 -10.71
CA SER A 164 7.55 -10.96 -11.28
C SER A 164 6.76 -9.83 -11.94
N GLN A 165 5.65 -10.11 -12.63
CA GLN A 165 4.89 -9.06 -13.33
C GLN A 165 4.33 -7.97 -12.41
N PRO A 166 3.77 -8.28 -11.21
CA PRO A 166 3.34 -7.24 -10.30
C PRO A 166 4.47 -6.34 -9.80
N ILE A 167 5.66 -6.91 -9.57
CA ILE A 167 6.85 -6.17 -9.11
C ILE A 167 7.31 -5.21 -10.21
N GLU A 168 7.40 -5.69 -11.45
CA GLU A 168 7.80 -4.87 -12.61
C GLU A 168 6.82 -3.70 -12.83
N LYS A 169 5.52 -3.91 -12.63
CA LYS A 169 4.53 -2.81 -12.67
C LYS A 169 4.71 -1.80 -11.53
N ILE A 170 5.04 -2.27 -10.33
CA ILE A 170 5.33 -1.39 -9.19
C ILE A 170 6.56 -0.55 -9.48
N ASP A 171 7.61 -1.16 -10.02
CA ASP A 171 8.85 -0.50 -10.39
C ASP A 171 8.62 0.60 -11.44
N GLN A 172 7.91 0.28 -12.52
CA GLN A 172 7.49 1.25 -13.54
C GLN A 172 6.64 2.39 -12.95
N ASP A 173 5.76 2.10 -12.00
CA ASP A 173 4.95 3.12 -11.33
C ASP A 173 5.81 4.03 -10.44
N ILE A 174 6.86 3.49 -9.81
CA ILE A 174 7.81 4.26 -8.99
C ILE A 174 8.65 5.19 -9.88
N GLU A 175 9.25 4.67 -10.96
CA GLU A 175 10.02 5.50 -11.91
C GLU A 175 9.17 6.63 -12.50
N ALA A 176 7.91 6.33 -12.82
CA ALA A 176 6.97 7.31 -13.35
C ALA A 176 6.60 8.41 -12.34
N ILE A 177 6.60 8.09 -11.03
CA ILE A 177 6.38 9.06 -9.94
C ILE A 177 7.63 9.91 -9.73
N GLU A 178 8.82 9.31 -9.75
CA GLU A 178 10.10 9.99 -9.51
C GLU A 178 10.39 11.05 -10.58
N HIS A 179 10.21 10.71 -11.86
CA HIS A 179 10.50 11.62 -12.96
C HIS A 179 9.40 12.65 -13.25
N GLN A 180 8.32 12.69 -12.45
CA GLN A 180 7.14 13.57 -12.66
C GLN A 180 6.55 13.51 -14.08
N THR A 181 6.87 12.46 -14.84
CA THR A 181 6.54 12.33 -16.27
C THR A 181 5.09 11.96 -16.51
N THR A 182 4.34 11.54 -15.48
CA THR A 182 2.90 11.25 -15.58
C THR A 182 2.12 11.75 -14.37
N ALA A 183 0.81 11.99 -14.57
CA ALA A 183 -0.15 12.35 -13.50
C ALA A 183 -0.40 11.23 -12.46
N LYS A 184 0.42 10.18 -12.46
CA LYS A 184 0.29 9.00 -11.59
C LYS A 184 0.85 9.37 -10.22
N LYS A 185 0.02 9.31 -9.18
CA LYS A 185 0.38 9.63 -7.78
C LYS A 185 0.43 8.39 -6.87
N LYS A 186 0.14 7.21 -7.43
CA LYS A 186 -0.03 5.97 -6.67
C LYS A 186 0.49 4.81 -7.47
N VAL A 187 1.07 3.87 -6.75
CA VAL A 187 1.54 2.60 -7.26
C VAL A 187 0.39 1.60 -7.33
N PHE A 188 0.38 0.76 -8.36
CA PHE A 188 -0.56 -0.34 -8.53
C PHE A 188 -0.53 -1.31 -7.34
N VAL A 189 -1.71 -1.71 -6.87
CA VAL A 189 -1.86 -2.67 -5.76
C VAL A 189 -2.39 -3.99 -6.32
N PRO A 190 -1.55 -5.03 -6.51
CA PRO A 190 -2.02 -6.33 -6.96
C PRO A 190 -2.91 -7.00 -5.90
N LYS A 191 -3.85 -7.86 -6.32
CA LYS A 191 -4.65 -8.68 -5.38
C LYS A 191 -3.85 -9.85 -4.78
N GLN A 192 -2.87 -10.35 -5.52
CA GLN A 192 -2.01 -11.47 -5.14
C GLN A 192 -0.63 -11.31 -5.82
N PRO A 193 0.45 -11.86 -5.26
CA PRO A 193 0.53 -12.47 -3.92
C PRO A 193 0.35 -11.45 -2.78
N ALA A 194 -0.02 -11.92 -1.58
CA ALA A 194 -0.42 -11.05 -0.47
C ALA A 194 0.74 -10.17 0.04
N GLU A 195 1.96 -10.70 -0.02
CA GLU A 195 3.20 -10.02 0.33
C GLU A 195 3.40 -8.77 -0.54
N ILE A 196 3.21 -8.90 -1.85
CA ILE A 196 3.34 -7.78 -2.80
C ILE A 196 2.17 -6.80 -2.64
N HIS A 197 0.96 -7.29 -2.34
CA HIS A 197 -0.18 -6.44 -2.00
C HIS A 197 0.11 -5.53 -0.80
N HIS A 198 0.58 -6.10 0.31
CA HIS A 198 0.91 -5.36 1.53
C HIS A 198 2.06 -4.38 1.30
N LEU A 199 3.08 -4.76 0.52
CA LEU A 199 4.17 -3.86 0.15
C LEU A 199 3.65 -2.65 -0.64
N ALA A 200 2.87 -2.88 -1.70
CA ALA A 200 2.29 -1.81 -2.52
C ALA A 200 1.36 -0.88 -1.72
N GLN A 201 0.59 -1.42 -0.77
CA GLN A 201 -0.23 -0.62 0.14
C GLN A 201 0.62 0.24 1.08
N SER A 202 1.67 -0.33 1.67
CA SER A 202 2.57 0.37 2.59
C SER A 202 3.30 1.50 1.87
N PHE A 203 3.75 1.26 0.64
CA PHE A 203 4.37 2.27 -0.21
C PHE A 203 3.39 3.41 -0.54
N ASN A 204 2.15 3.09 -0.93
CA ASN A 204 1.13 4.11 -1.18
C ASN A 204 0.80 4.95 0.07
N LYS A 205 0.80 4.35 1.27
CA LYS A 205 0.65 5.11 2.52
C LYS A 205 1.83 6.06 2.73
N LEU A 206 3.06 5.60 2.52
CA LEU A 206 4.26 6.44 2.61
C LEU A 206 4.19 7.63 1.64
N LEU A 207 3.82 7.39 0.38
CA LEU A 207 3.61 8.45 -0.61
C LEU A 207 2.56 9.47 -0.15
N GLU A 208 1.44 9.01 0.43
CA GLU A 208 0.42 9.92 0.97
C GLU A 208 0.93 10.75 2.15
N TYR A 209 1.70 10.15 3.06
CA TYR A 209 2.34 10.89 4.15
C TYR A 209 3.31 11.95 3.63
N GLN A 210 4.10 11.61 2.61
CA GLN A 210 5.06 12.52 1.98
C GLN A 210 4.36 13.67 1.23
N ASP A 211 3.33 13.39 0.43
CA ASP A 211 2.53 14.42 -0.27
C ASP A 211 1.89 15.40 0.72
N LYS A 212 1.33 14.89 1.84
CA LYS A 212 0.81 15.74 2.92
C LYS A 212 1.88 16.56 3.63
N ALA A 213 3.11 16.04 3.75
CA ALA A 213 4.21 16.78 4.34
C ALA A 213 4.65 17.93 3.42
N ILE A 214 4.81 17.65 2.12
CA ILE A 214 5.16 18.65 1.10
C ILE A 214 4.08 19.73 1.00
N GLN A 215 2.80 19.36 0.99
CA GLN A 215 1.70 20.34 0.95
C GLN A 215 1.71 21.25 2.17
N ARG A 216 1.98 20.71 3.37
CA ARG A 216 2.10 21.52 4.59
C ARG A 216 3.29 22.48 4.53
N GLU A 217 4.40 22.05 3.95
CA GLU A 217 5.58 22.90 3.74
C GLU A 217 5.32 24.01 2.72
N GLN A 218 4.70 23.69 1.58
CA GLN A 218 4.31 24.68 0.57
C GLN A 218 3.30 25.70 1.12
N GLN A 219 2.31 25.23 1.88
CA GLN A 219 1.35 26.11 2.54
C GLN A 219 2.05 27.02 3.54
N PHE A 220 2.96 26.48 4.36
CA PHE A 220 3.76 27.27 5.30
C PHE A 220 4.57 28.38 4.61
N VAL A 221 5.27 28.06 3.52
CA VAL A 221 6.04 29.06 2.75
C VAL A 221 5.11 30.12 2.15
N THR A 222 3.95 29.70 1.66
CA THR A 222 2.94 30.61 1.08
C THR A 222 2.42 31.56 2.15
N ASP A 223 1.98 31.04 3.29
CA ASP A 223 1.42 31.83 4.39
C ASP A 223 2.48 32.79 4.96
N ALA A 224 3.69 32.29 5.23
CA ALA A 224 4.81 33.12 5.69
C ALA A 224 5.12 34.26 4.70
N SER A 225 5.09 33.98 3.40
CA SER A 225 5.33 35.00 2.36
C SER A 225 4.23 36.07 2.36
N HIS A 226 2.98 35.69 2.60
CA HIS A 226 1.86 36.63 2.65
C HIS A 226 1.93 37.51 3.91
N GLU A 227 2.15 36.89 5.07
CA GLU A 227 2.20 37.58 6.36
C GLU A 227 3.41 38.51 6.50
N LEU A 228 4.51 38.24 5.79
CA LEU A 228 5.66 39.16 5.71
C LEU A 228 5.46 40.29 4.69
N LYS A 229 4.64 40.08 3.64
CA LYS A 229 4.42 41.09 2.60
C LYS A 229 3.62 42.29 3.09
N THR A 230 2.61 42.05 3.91
CA THR A 230 1.73 43.08 4.48
C THR A 230 2.47 44.12 5.32
N PRO A 231 3.24 43.74 6.36
CA PRO A 231 4.01 44.68 7.15
C PRO A 231 5.06 45.42 6.31
N LEU A 232 5.72 44.71 5.40
CA LEU A 232 6.69 45.31 4.49
C LEU A 232 6.06 46.37 3.57
N ALA A 233 4.84 46.14 3.07
CA ALA A 233 4.11 47.10 2.25
C ALA A 233 3.71 48.34 3.07
N ALA A 234 3.26 48.16 4.32
CA ALA A 234 2.92 49.25 5.23
C ALA A 234 4.14 50.13 5.57
N ILE A 235 5.29 49.51 5.83
CA ILE A 235 6.56 50.22 6.03
C ILE A 235 6.92 51.04 4.80
N ARG A 236 6.89 50.43 3.60
CA ARG A 236 7.19 51.14 2.34
C ARG A 236 6.19 52.27 2.06
N GLY A 237 4.92 52.08 2.38
CA GLY A 237 3.87 53.10 2.26
C GLY A 237 4.16 54.33 3.12
N ASN A 238 4.47 54.13 4.40
CA ASN A 238 4.81 55.20 5.33
C ASN A 238 6.11 55.92 4.94
N ILE A 239 7.14 55.19 4.48
CA ILE A 239 8.37 55.79 3.95
C ILE A 239 8.05 56.69 2.74
N ASN A 240 7.18 56.24 1.83
CA ASN A 240 6.78 57.04 0.66
C ASN A 240 5.95 58.26 1.06
N LEU A 241 5.10 58.14 2.08
CA LEU A 241 4.33 59.25 2.64
C LEU A 241 5.25 60.33 3.20
N ILE A 242 6.24 59.95 4.00
CA ILE A 242 7.27 60.85 4.53
C ILE A 242 8.03 61.53 3.37
N LYS A 243 8.47 60.77 2.37
CA LYS A 243 9.22 61.33 1.21
C LYS A 243 8.41 62.36 0.43
N ARG A 244 7.10 62.15 0.28
CA ARG A 244 6.23 63.00 -0.52
C ARG A 244 5.76 64.24 0.22
N LEU A 245 5.32 64.08 1.48
CA LEU A 245 4.62 65.14 2.22
C LEU A 245 5.39 65.64 3.44
N GLY A 246 6.49 65.00 3.85
CA GLY A 246 7.18 65.31 5.10
C GLY A 246 7.79 66.72 5.17
N LYS A 247 8.04 67.37 4.02
CA LYS A 247 8.50 68.78 3.99
C LYS A 247 7.36 69.77 4.22
N GLU A 248 6.18 69.48 3.68
CA GLU A 248 4.99 70.36 3.76
C GLU A 248 4.21 70.13 5.07
N HIS A 249 4.27 68.90 5.60
CA HIS A 249 3.55 68.44 6.78
C HIS A 249 4.49 67.66 7.74
N PRO A 250 5.35 68.35 8.51
CA PRO A 250 6.33 67.72 9.41
C PRO A 250 5.70 66.81 10.47
N GLU A 251 4.46 67.08 10.87
CA GLU A 251 3.69 66.31 11.84
C GLU A 251 3.45 64.85 11.43
N ILE A 252 3.49 64.56 10.12
CA ILE A 252 3.30 63.20 9.58
C ILE A 252 4.53 62.33 9.83
N ILE A 253 5.72 62.92 9.99
CA ILE A 253 6.99 62.21 10.14
C ILE A 253 6.99 61.39 11.42
N ALA A 254 6.66 62.01 12.56
CA ALA A 254 6.65 61.33 13.86
C ALA A 254 5.65 60.16 13.88
N LYS A 255 4.44 60.36 13.35
CA LYS A 255 3.42 59.31 13.24
C LYS A 255 3.86 58.16 12.34
N SER A 256 4.42 58.48 11.18
CA SER A 256 4.88 57.48 10.20
C SER A 256 6.08 56.68 10.73
N LEU A 257 7.01 57.31 11.45
CA LEU A 257 8.13 56.62 12.11
C LEU A 257 7.64 55.67 13.19
N GLN A 258 6.68 56.09 14.01
CA GLN A 258 6.05 55.22 15.02
C GLN A 258 5.35 54.01 14.38
N TYR A 259 4.63 54.23 13.27
CA TYR A 259 4.03 53.13 12.51
C TYR A 259 5.08 52.16 11.94
N ILE A 260 6.16 52.67 11.35
CA ILE A 260 7.26 51.85 10.82
C ILE A 260 7.89 51.01 11.93
N ASP A 261 8.15 51.60 13.09
CA ASP A 261 8.75 50.93 14.24
C ASP A 261 7.85 49.80 14.78
N SER A 262 6.55 50.09 14.92
CA SER A 262 5.56 49.08 15.34
C SER A 262 5.47 47.90 14.37
N GLU A 263 5.52 48.17 13.06
CA GLU A 263 5.39 47.14 12.04
C GLU A 263 6.70 46.34 11.86
N SER A 264 7.85 46.96 12.10
CA SER A 264 9.15 46.29 12.19
C SER A 264 9.19 45.34 13.39
N SER A 265 8.72 45.79 14.55
CA SER A 265 8.62 44.96 15.76
C SER A 265 7.67 43.77 15.54
N ARG A 266 6.56 43.99 14.84
CA ARG A 266 5.63 42.92 14.44
C ARG A 266 6.29 41.90 13.50
N MET A 267 7.11 42.34 12.54
CA MET A 267 7.87 41.43 11.68
C MET A 267 8.88 40.60 12.47
N GLU A 268 9.53 41.17 13.48
CA GLU A 268 10.48 40.45 14.33
C GLU A 268 9.80 39.31 15.09
N ILE A 269 8.62 39.57 15.67
CA ILE A 269 7.80 38.54 16.34
C ILE A 269 7.43 37.42 15.36
N LEU A 270 6.87 37.77 14.19
CA LEU A 270 6.53 36.81 13.14
C LEU A 270 7.74 35.96 12.71
N PHE A 271 8.91 36.58 12.55
CA PHE A 271 10.11 35.86 12.14
C PHE A 271 10.59 34.86 13.21
N ASN A 272 10.51 35.25 14.49
CA ASN A 272 10.84 34.36 15.61
C ASN A 272 9.86 33.19 15.69
N GLU A 273 8.56 33.42 15.52
CA GLU A 273 7.54 32.36 15.46
C GLU A 273 7.81 31.37 14.30
N LEU A 274 8.18 31.88 13.12
CA LEU A 274 8.54 31.05 11.96
C LEU A 274 9.80 30.20 12.23
N LEU A 275 10.81 30.76 12.89
CA LEU A 275 12.04 30.05 13.26
C LEU A 275 11.79 28.97 14.32
N GLU A 276 10.95 29.24 15.32
CA GLU A 276 10.57 28.26 16.34
C GLU A 276 9.83 27.06 15.72
N LEU A 277 8.90 27.33 14.81
CA LEU A 277 8.17 26.29 14.08
C LEU A 277 9.09 25.40 13.23
N GLY A 278 10.14 25.96 12.64
CA GLY A 278 11.15 25.20 11.91
C GLY A 278 12.01 24.31 12.83
N ARG A 279 12.20 24.72 14.09
CA ARG A 279 13.03 24.02 15.09
C ARG A 279 12.27 22.96 15.89
N ALA A 280 10.94 23.03 15.96
CA ALA A 280 10.08 22.09 16.70
C ALA A 280 10.13 20.62 16.19
N LYS A 281 10.89 20.34 15.12
CA LYS A 281 11.17 18.97 14.65
C LYS A 281 12.33 18.26 15.37
N LYS A 282 12.82 18.75 16.51
CA LYS A 282 13.90 18.07 17.24
C LYS A 282 13.39 16.81 17.96
N GLN A 283 14.17 15.75 17.76
CA GLN A 283 14.03 14.41 18.31
C GLN A 283 13.78 14.45 19.82
N HIS A 284 12.77 13.70 20.30
CA HIS A 284 12.48 13.53 21.72
C HIS A 284 13.71 12.95 22.43
N GLN A 285 14.53 13.79 23.06
CA GLN A 285 15.41 13.35 24.12
C GLN A 285 14.55 13.00 25.34
N SER A 286 14.96 12.00 26.12
CA SER A 286 14.28 11.65 27.37
C SER A 286 14.40 12.80 28.36
N ILE A 287 13.35 13.60 28.49
CA ILE A 287 13.29 14.75 29.41
C ILE A 287 12.91 14.24 30.81
N GLY A 288 13.72 14.54 31.82
CA GLY A 288 13.41 14.24 33.22
C GLY A 288 12.28 15.11 33.77
N PRO A 289 11.56 14.67 34.82
CA PRO A 289 10.47 15.46 35.40
C PRO A 289 10.97 16.75 36.08
N ILE A 290 10.33 17.88 35.78
CA ILE A 290 10.60 19.20 36.40
C ILE A 290 9.40 19.69 37.20
N ASP A 291 9.62 20.52 38.22
CA ASP A 291 8.54 21.17 39.00
C ASP A 291 8.00 22.38 38.25
N LEU A 292 6.70 22.36 37.94
CA LEU A 292 6.04 23.37 37.11
C LEU A 292 5.51 24.57 37.89
N VAL A 293 5.30 24.42 39.21
CA VAL A 293 4.71 25.48 40.06
C VAL A 293 5.53 26.77 40.03
N PRO A 294 6.88 26.74 40.17
CA PRO A 294 7.69 27.97 40.13
C PRO A 294 7.65 28.68 38.76
N ILE A 295 7.44 27.92 37.68
CA ILE A 295 7.36 28.48 36.33
C ILE A 295 6.05 29.26 36.19
N VAL A 296 4.93 28.65 36.57
CA VAL A 296 3.60 29.30 36.55
C VAL A 296 3.60 30.57 37.41
N GLN A 297 4.20 30.53 38.60
CA GLN A 297 4.30 31.71 39.47
C GLN A 297 5.07 32.85 38.79
N LYS A 298 6.27 32.55 38.28
CA LYS A 298 7.12 33.55 37.64
C LYS A 298 6.48 34.16 36.39
N ASP A 299 5.88 33.36 35.52
CA ASP A 299 5.24 33.85 34.30
C ASP A 299 3.96 34.64 34.61
N SER A 300 3.26 34.31 35.71
CA SER A 300 2.13 35.11 36.21
C SER A 300 2.55 36.49 36.72
N GLU A 301 3.65 36.56 37.47
CA GLU A 301 4.21 37.83 37.96
C GLU A 301 4.63 38.76 36.81
N ILE A 302 5.27 38.20 35.77
CA ILE A 302 5.66 38.95 34.57
C ILE A 302 4.42 39.52 33.87
N LEU A 303 3.36 38.73 33.71
CA LEU A 303 2.11 39.17 33.09
C LEU A 303 1.44 40.30 33.87
N GLU A 304 1.37 40.20 35.21
CA GLU A 304 0.80 41.25 36.05
C GLU A 304 1.56 42.58 35.90
N GLN A 305 2.88 42.52 35.80
CA GLN A 305 3.74 43.69 35.56
C GLN A 305 3.52 44.31 34.17
N GLU A 306 3.34 43.47 33.15
CA GLU A 306 3.18 43.91 31.75
C GLU A 306 1.82 44.59 31.51
N TYR A 307 0.73 44.03 32.04
CA TYR A 307 -0.61 44.48 31.74
C TYR A 307 -1.20 45.47 32.76
N ASN A 308 -0.64 45.57 33.98
CA ASN A 308 -0.97 46.53 35.05
C ASN A 308 -2.47 46.69 35.42
N THR A 309 -3.33 45.86 34.84
CA THR A 309 -4.80 45.94 34.84
C THR A 309 -5.41 44.55 34.99
N CYS A 310 -4.62 43.51 35.26
CA CYS A 310 -5.11 42.15 35.49
C CYS A 310 -4.59 41.64 36.83
N SER A 311 -5.36 40.77 37.48
CA SER A 311 -4.93 40.06 38.69
C SER A 311 -5.00 38.55 38.46
N VAL A 312 -3.94 37.84 38.81
CA VAL A 312 -3.76 36.42 38.55
C VAL A 312 -3.90 35.62 39.85
N TYR A 313 -4.79 34.63 39.86
CA TYR A 313 -5.01 33.74 40.99
C TYR A 313 -4.57 32.33 40.65
N ILE A 314 -3.55 31.82 41.33
CA ILE A 314 -3.00 30.49 41.10
C ILE A 314 -3.58 29.51 42.14
N SER A 315 -4.17 28.42 41.65
CA SER A 315 -4.63 27.28 42.44
C SER A 315 -3.84 26.04 42.03
N SER A 316 -2.84 25.67 42.83
CA SER A 316 -2.01 24.49 42.59
C SER A 316 -1.61 23.80 43.90
N PRO A 317 -1.24 22.50 43.85
CA PRO A 317 -0.45 21.86 44.91
C PRO A 317 0.90 22.57 45.11
N THR A 318 1.60 22.24 46.19
CA THR A 318 2.93 22.82 46.50
C THR A 318 3.98 22.51 45.43
N LYS A 319 3.93 21.32 44.82
CA LYS A 319 4.85 20.88 43.77
C LYS A 319 4.12 20.02 42.75
N VAL A 320 4.43 20.20 41.47
CA VAL A 320 3.84 19.41 40.37
C VAL A 320 4.93 19.03 39.38
N PHE A 321 5.31 17.74 39.38
CA PHE A 321 6.39 17.23 38.53
C PHE A 321 5.90 16.63 37.21
N TYR A 322 6.46 17.05 36.08
CA TYR A 322 6.11 16.52 34.76
C TYR A 322 7.32 16.53 33.79
N PRO A 323 7.49 15.50 32.93
CA PRO A 323 8.58 15.44 31.96
C PRO A 323 8.29 16.33 30.74
N ILE A 324 8.71 17.59 30.81
CA ILE A 324 8.60 18.59 29.74
C ILE A 324 9.79 19.54 29.80
N GLU A 325 10.23 20.07 28.65
CA GLU A 325 11.26 21.09 28.67
C GLU A 325 10.73 22.40 29.26
N VAL A 326 11.53 23.06 30.10
CA VAL A 326 11.17 24.35 30.72
C VAL A 326 10.74 25.39 29.68
N LYS A 327 11.43 25.43 28.54
CA LYS A 327 11.16 26.39 27.46
C LYS A 327 9.78 26.15 26.81
N ASP A 328 9.41 24.89 26.58
CA ASP A 328 8.17 24.50 25.91
C ASP A 328 6.98 24.75 26.85
N PHE A 329 7.12 24.40 28.13
CA PHE A 329 6.08 24.69 29.12
C PHE A 329 5.91 26.21 29.31
N ARG A 330 7.00 26.98 29.35
CA ARG A 330 6.95 28.44 29.42
C ARG A 330 6.22 29.04 28.21
N LEU A 331 6.46 28.53 27.01
CA LEU A 331 5.75 28.98 25.81
C LEU A 331 4.24 28.73 25.91
N ILE A 332 3.83 27.56 26.40
CA ILE A 332 2.41 27.21 26.59
C ILE A 332 1.75 28.17 27.60
N ILE A 333 2.33 28.32 28.79
CA ILE A 333 1.73 29.16 29.84
C ILE A 333 1.71 30.62 29.42
N HIS A 334 2.79 31.13 28.82
CA HIS A 334 2.87 32.50 28.34
C HIS A 334 1.79 32.78 27.29
N ASN A 335 1.65 31.93 26.27
CA ASN A 335 0.63 32.11 25.23
C ASN A 335 -0.81 32.07 25.79
N LEU A 336 -1.09 31.22 26.77
CA LEU A 336 -2.42 31.17 27.38
C LEU A 336 -2.71 32.40 28.24
N LEU A 337 -1.71 32.88 29.00
CA LEU A 337 -1.84 34.05 29.87
C LEU A 337 -1.91 35.36 29.08
N ASP A 338 -1.09 35.49 28.05
CA ASP A 338 -1.09 36.62 27.13
C ASP A 338 -2.44 36.74 26.42
N ASN A 339 -2.99 35.63 25.92
CA ASN A 339 -4.35 35.62 25.37
C ASN A 339 -5.40 35.99 26.43
N ALA A 340 -5.32 35.42 27.64
CA ALA A 340 -6.25 35.73 28.72
C ALA A 340 -6.23 37.23 29.08
N ALA A 341 -5.06 37.86 29.12
CA ALA A 341 -4.93 39.30 29.40
C ALA A 341 -5.42 40.17 28.24
N LYS A 342 -5.01 39.87 26.99
CA LYS A 342 -5.38 40.64 25.79
C LYS A 342 -6.88 40.70 25.52
N TYR A 343 -7.61 39.62 25.79
CA TYR A 343 -9.03 39.50 25.46
C TYR A 343 -9.97 39.79 26.64
N SER A 344 -9.40 40.14 27.80
CA SER A 344 -10.15 40.52 29.00
C SER A 344 -10.35 42.03 29.12
N GLN A 345 -11.37 42.46 29.88
CA GLN A 345 -11.60 43.88 30.20
C GLN A 345 -10.59 44.38 31.27
N ASN A 346 -10.44 45.69 31.41
CA ASN A 346 -9.64 46.29 32.49
C ASN A 346 -10.09 45.77 33.88
N ASN A 347 -9.12 45.43 34.73
CA ASN A 347 -9.26 44.82 36.06
C ASN A 347 -9.80 43.37 36.07
N ALA A 348 -9.62 42.62 34.99
CA ALA A 348 -10.04 41.23 34.93
C ALA A 348 -9.23 40.31 35.86
N LYS A 349 -9.90 39.24 36.32
CA LYS A 349 -9.30 38.19 37.14
C LYS A 349 -9.02 36.96 36.28
N ILE A 350 -7.75 36.62 36.14
CA ILE A 350 -7.30 35.41 35.44
C ILE A 350 -7.07 34.33 36.50
N LYS A 351 -7.74 33.19 36.38
CA LYS A 351 -7.56 32.05 37.29
C LYS A 351 -6.74 30.97 36.61
N ILE A 352 -5.64 30.55 37.24
CA ILE A 352 -4.80 29.44 36.80
C ILE A 352 -5.03 28.26 37.74
N GLU A 353 -5.35 27.10 37.19
CA GLU A 353 -5.43 25.84 37.94
C GLU A 353 -4.40 24.86 37.38
N LEU A 354 -3.48 24.41 38.22
CA LEU A 354 -2.49 23.40 37.86
C LEU A 354 -2.67 22.19 38.76
N GLN A 355 -3.04 21.06 38.17
CA GLN A 355 -3.27 19.81 38.88
C GLN A 355 -2.67 18.64 38.10
N LYS A 356 -2.25 17.60 38.82
CA LYS A 356 -1.79 16.35 38.23
C LYS A 356 -2.53 15.20 38.90
N ASP A 357 -3.19 14.39 38.10
CA ASP A 357 -3.72 13.10 38.53
C ASP A 357 -2.78 11.95 38.08
N ASN A 358 -3.17 10.70 38.28
CA ASN A 358 -2.34 9.54 37.93
C ASN A 358 -2.12 9.37 36.41
N VAL A 359 -2.91 10.03 35.58
CA VAL A 359 -2.96 9.83 34.12
C VAL A 359 -2.60 11.11 33.36
N TYR A 360 -3.01 12.27 33.85
CA TYR A 360 -2.93 13.55 33.15
C TYR A 360 -2.41 14.68 34.05
N LEU A 361 -1.60 15.54 33.44
CA LEU A 361 -1.35 16.90 33.91
C LEU A 361 -2.44 17.81 33.33
N THR A 362 -3.14 18.53 34.18
CA THR A 362 -4.16 19.51 33.80
C THR A 362 -3.70 20.92 34.17
N LEU A 363 -3.51 21.76 33.15
CA LEU A 363 -3.35 23.21 33.26
C LEU A 363 -4.62 23.87 32.71
N ARG A 364 -5.33 24.65 33.52
CA ARG A 364 -6.45 25.48 33.07
C ARG A 364 -6.13 26.94 33.31
N VAL A 365 -6.38 27.75 32.30
CA VAL A 365 -6.38 29.21 32.40
C VAL A 365 -7.80 29.66 32.11
N LYS A 366 -8.39 30.41 33.03
CA LYS A 366 -9.75 30.94 32.92
C LYS A 366 -9.69 32.46 32.98
N ASP A 367 -10.15 33.09 31.92
CA ASP A 367 -10.28 34.54 31.79
C ASP A 367 -11.74 35.00 31.95
N GLN A 368 -11.96 36.31 31.88
CA GLN A 368 -13.27 36.96 31.91
C GLN A 368 -13.51 37.79 30.64
N GLY A 369 -12.95 37.35 29.52
CA GLY A 369 -12.98 38.05 28.25
C GLY A 369 -14.27 37.86 27.46
N ILE A 370 -14.20 38.37 26.23
CA ILE A 370 -15.29 38.35 25.23
C ILE A 370 -15.77 36.93 24.84
N GLY A 371 -14.99 35.89 25.17
CA GLY A 371 -15.26 34.52 24.77
C GLY A 371 -15.06 34.27 23.27
N ILE A 372 -15.39 33.06 22.84
CA ILE A 372 -15.24 32.57 21.46
C ILE A 372 -16.57 31.95 21.04
N ARG A 373 -17.03 32.18 19.81
CA ARG A 373 -18.26 31.52 19.32
C ARG A 373 -18.01 30.01 19.16
N GLU A 374 -19.00 29.18 19.50
CA GLU A 374 -18.87 27.71 19.46
C GLU A 374 -18.42 27.18 18.10
N GLU A 375 -18.89 27.78 17.01
CA GLU A 375 -18.53 27.44 15.63
C GLU A 375 -17.06 27.72 15.26
N ASN A 376 -16.31 28.36 16.15
CA ASN A 376 -14.92 28.76 15.96
C ASN A 376 -13.96 28.06 16.94
N TYR A 377 -14.45 27.21 17.87
CA TYR A 377 -13.60 26.49 18.84
C TYR A 377 -12.48 25.67 18.19
N ASP A 378 -12.73 25.06 17.04
CA ASP A 378 -11.69 24.30 16.32
C ASP A 378 -10.78 25.21 15.48
N LYS A 379 -11.29 26.37 15.06
CA LYS A 379 -10.59 27.29 14.13
C LYS A 379 -9.60 28.20 14.83
N ILE A 380 -9.73 28.46 16.13
CA ILE A 380 -8.75 29.28 16.87
C ILE A 380 -7.35 28.66 16.91
N PHE A 381 -7.25 27.36 16.64
CA PHE A 381 -5.98 26.66 16.51
C PHE A 381 -5.45 26.66 15.06
N ASP A 382 -6.26 27.11 14.09
CA ASP A 382 -5.81 27.33 12.72
C ASP A 382 -4.91 28.57 12.69
N ARG A 383 -3.82 28.48 11.94
CA ARG A 383 -2.86 29.59 11.82
C ARG A 383 -3.54 30.82 11.23
N PHE A 384 -3.20 31.99 11.80
CA PHE A 384 -3.68 33.31 11.37
C PHE A 384 -5.19 33.54 11.55
N TYR A 385 -5.91 32.59 12.13
CA TYR A 385 -7.31 32.79 12.46
C TYR A 385 -7.44 33.71 13.68
N ARG A 386 -8.14 34.83 13.51
CA ARG A 386 -8.60 35.69 14.60
C ARG A 386 -10.09 35.92 14.38
N GLU A 387 -10.88 35.81 15.44
CA GLU A 387 -12.31 36.08 15.36
C GLU A 387 -12.52 37.60 15.18
N ASP A 388 -13.15 38.00 14.07
CA ASP A 388 -13.30 39.41 13.67
C ASP A 388 -13.89 40.26 14.80
N GLN A 389 -13.06 41.15 15.34
CA GLN A 389 -13.47 42.27 16.18
C GLN A 389 -13.51 43.52 15.30
N ALA A 390 -14.71 43.95 14.92
CA ALA A 390 -14.91 45.28 14.39
C ALA A 390 -14.61 46.33 15.49
N GLN A 391 -13.52 47.08 15.28
CA GLN A 391 -13.18 48.40 15.84
C GLN A 391 -12.87 48.55 17.34
N ALA A 392 -11.59 48.86 17.64
CA ALA A 392 -11.18 50.16 18.22
C ALA A 392 -9.65 50.33 18.32
N SER A 393 -8.98 50.76 17.24
CA SER A 393 -8.04 51.90 17.23
C SER A 393 -7.38 52.05 15.84
N THR A 394 -7.71 53.17 15.19
CA THR A 394 -7.00 53.86 14.10
C THR A 394 -6.64 53.09 12.81
N GLY A 395 -7.55 53.22 11.83
CA GLY A 395 -7.27 53.65 10.46
C GLY A 395 -6.20 52.91 9.63
N GLY A 396 -6.63 51.92 8.85
CA GLY A 396 -5.85 51.32 7.77
C GLY A 396 -6.75 50.49 6.86
N GLN A 397 -6.67 50.72 5.56
CA GLN A 397 -7.54 50.19 4.52
C GLN A 397 -7.65 48.65 4.54
N ALA A 398 -8.89 48.17 4.37
CA ALA A 398 -9.21 46.77 4.11
C ALA A 398 -8.34 46.24 2.96
N THR A 399 -7.46 45.30 3.28
CA THR A 399 -6.76 44.48 2.29
C THR A 399 -7.41 43.11 2.36
N GLU A 400 -7.85 42.61 1.20
CA GLU A 400 -8.61 41.38 1.00
C GLU A 400 -7.94 40.18 1.71
N GLN A 401 -8.46 39.82 2.89
CA GLN A 401 -8.21 38.51 3.47
C GLN A 401 -9.11 37.51 2.77
N THR A 402 -8.48 36.61 2.01
CA THR A 402 -9.16 35.45 1.44
C THR A 402 -9.51 34.50 2.58
N GLN A 403 -10.64 34.77 3.24
CA GLN A 403 -11.31 33.76 4.05
C GLN A 403 -11.43 32.51 3.18
N THR A 404 -10.89 31.37 3.64
CA THR A 404 -11.36 30.06 3.20
C THR A 404 -12.73 29.82 3.82
N SER A 405 -13.66 30.71 3.50
CA SER A 405 -15.04 30.63 3.88
C SER A 405 -15.66 29.49 3.08
N ASN A 406 -16.47 28.70 3.77
CA ASN A 406 -17.47 27.79 3.20
C ASN A 406 -18.58 28.60 2.50
N SER A 407 -18.21 29.68 1.81
CA SER A 407 -19.06 30.62 1.11
C SER A 407 -18.97 30.36 -0.38
N ILE A 408 -20.10 30.48 -1.06
CA ILE A 408 -20.13 30.41 -2.51
C ILE A 408 -20.07 31.85 -3.03
N ASN A 409 -18.86 32.31 -3.35
CA ASN A 409 -18.60 33.67 -3.83
C ASN A 409 -18.73 33.77 -5.36
N LEU A 410 -18.49 32.65 -6.06
CA LEU A 410 -18.62 32.57 -7.51
C LEU A 410 -20.08 32.34 -7.91
N SER A 411 -20.60 33.14 -8.84
CA SER A 411 -21.93 32.90 -9.39
C SER A 411 -21.93 31.74 -10.40
N GLN A 412 -23.12 31.24 -10.73
CA GLN A 412 -23.26 30.22 -11.78
C GLN A 412 -22.79 30.74 -13.14
N SER A 413 -23.13 31.98 -13.48
CA SER A 413 -22.70 32.61 -14.73
C SER A 413 -21.18 32.75 -14.80
N ASP A 414 -20.53 33.09 -13.69
CA ASP A 414 -19.07 33.19 -13.64
C ASP A 414 -18.39 31.82 -13.77
N ALA A 415 -19.00 30.76 -13.24
CA ALA A 415 -18.52 29.39 -13.44
C ALA A 415 -18.60 28.97 -14.91
N ILE A 416 -19.69 29.34 -15.61
CA ILE A 416 -19.85 29.09 -17.05
C ILE A 416 -18.87 29.93 -17.86
N ASN A 417 -18.65 31.20 -17.49
CA ASN A 417 -17.65 32.06 -18.15
C ASN A 417 -16.25 31.47 -18.03
N LYS A 418 -15.85 30.97 -16.85
CA LYS A 418 -14.56 30.28 -16.65
C LYS A 418 -14.44 28.99 -17.45
N PHE A 419 -15.54 28.27 -17.66
CA PHE A 419 -15.57 27.12 -18.56
C PHE A 419 -15.33 27.56 -20.01
N ASN A 420 -16.02 28.61 -20.46
CA ASN A 420 -15.89 29.16 -21.81
C ASN A 420 -14.50 29.78 -22.06
N GLU A 421 -13.88 30.41 -21.05
CA GLU A 421 -12.48 30.86 -21.12
C GLU A 421 -11.51 29.70 -21.37
N LYS A 422 -11.82 28.51 -20.83
CA LYS A 422 -10.95 27.33 -20.93
C LYS A 422 -11.13 26.56 -22.24
N TYR A 423 -12.36 26.39 -22.71
CA TYR A 423 -12.69 25.51 -23.83
C TYR A 423 -13.35 26.23 -25.02
N GLY A 424 -13.52 27.55 -24.95
CA GLY A 424 -14.28 28.33 -25.92
C GLY A 424 -15.79 28.21 -25.70
N SER A 425 -16.58 28.86 -26.55
CA SER A 425 -18.05 28.78 -26.51
C SER A 425 -18.54 27.40 -26.96
N LYS A 426 -18.60 26.45 -26.04
CA LYS A 426 -19.14 25.10 -26.25
C LYS A 426 -20.57 25.01 -25.74
N SER A 427 -21.33 24.02 -26.21
CA SER A 427 -22.69 23.78 -25.72
C SER A 427 -22.63 23.30 -24.28
N ILE A 428 -23.33 23.97 -23.35
CA ILE A 428 -23.36 23.55 -21.94
C ILE A 428 -24.39 22.43 -21.78
N LYS A 429 -23.98 21.30 -21.19
CA LYS A 429 -24.84 20.15 -20.86
C LYS A 429 -25.49 20.33 -19.49
N GLY A 430 -24.70 20.79 -18.52
CA GLY A 430 -25.18 21.00 -17.16
C GLY A 430 -24.16 21.65 -16.25
N ILE A 431 -24.65 22.10 -15.09
CA ILE A 431 -23.83 22.68 -14.03
C ILE A 431 -24.26 22.13 -12.67
N GLU A 432 -23.30 21.57 -11.95
CA GLU A 432 -23.50 21.01 -10.61
C GLU A 432 -22.66 21.79 -9.60
N LEU A 433 -23.24 22.11 -8.44
CA LEU A 433 -22.55 22.66 -7.29
C LEU A 433 -22.74 21.72 -6.11
N LYS A 434 -21.64 21.21 -5.55
CA LYS A 434 -21.67 20.28 -4.41
C LYS A 434 -20.67 20.64 -3.34
N ASN A 435 -21.04 20.40 -2.08
CA ASN A 435 -20.10 20.47 -0.97
C ASN A 435 -19.27 19.17 -0.88
N LYS A 436 -17.95 19.26 -0.96
CA LYS A 436 -17.03 18.13 -0.81
C LYS A 436 -15.90 18.51 0.14
N LYS A 437 -15.78 17.78 1.28
CA LYS A 437 -14.76 18.03 2.31
C LYS A 437 -14.71 19.51 2.77
N ASN A 438 -15.87 20.10 3.03
CA ASN A 438 -16.03 21.48 3.50
C ASN A 438 -15.66 22.58 2.48
N LYS A 439 -15.72 22.26 1.17
CA LYS A 439 -15.57 23.22 0.08
C LYS A 439 -16.67 23.04 -0.96
N TYR A 440 -17.23 24.13 -1.46
CA TYR A 440 -18.17 24.10 -2.58
C TYR A 440 -17.41 24.08 -3.90
N ILE A 441 -17.76 23.14 -4.77
CA ILE A 441 -17.11 22.95 -6.07
C ILE A 441 -18.18 22.97 -7.16
N TYR A 442 -18.01 23.86 -8.13
CA TYR A 442 -18.74 23.84 -9.39
C TYR A 442 -18.14 22.77 -10.31
N GLU A 443 -18.99 22.00 -10.97
CA GLU A 443 -18.66 21.09 -12.05
C GLU A 443 -19.52 21.50 -13.26
N VAL A 444 -18.86 22.04 -14.29
CA VAL A 444 -19.51 22.49 -15.53
C VAL A 444 -19.18 21.48 -16.61
N GLU A 445 -20.21 20.98 -17.27
CA GLU A 445 -20.12 20.01 -18.36
C GLU A 445 -20.62 20.65 -19.65
N GLY A 446 -19.92 20.40 -20.76
CA GLY A 446 -20.32 20.86 -22.07
C GLY A 446 -19.73 19.99 -23.17
N PHE A 447 -20.16 20.18 -24.41
CA PHE A 447 -19.79 19.32 -25.53
C PHE A 447 -19.70 20.09 -26.85
N ASP A 448 -19.04 19.48 -27.84
CA ASP A 448 -19.15 19.81 -29.25
C ASP A 448 -19.46 18.54 -30.08
N SER A 449 -19.31 18.61 -31.40
CA SER A 449 -19.58 17.48 -32.30
C SER A 449 -18.67 16.27 -32.10
N GLU A 450 -17.56 16.39 -31.38
CA GLU A 450 -16.55 15.33 -31.25
C GLU A 450 -16.21 14.99 -29.79
N LYS A 451 -16.36 15.92 -28.85
CA LYS A 451 -15.83 15.79 -27.48
C LYS A 451 -16.73 16.38 -26.40
N GLU A 452 -16.69 15.74 -25.24
CA GLU A 452 -17.29 16.21 -23.99
C GLU A 452 -16.20 16.81 -23.11
N TYR A 453 -16.51 17.92 -22.46
CA TYR A 453 -15.62 18.74 -21.67
C TYR A 453 -16.17 18.90 -20.26
N LYS A 454 -15.26 18.87 -19.28
CA LYS A 454 -15.62 18.98 -17.87
C LYS A 454 -14.63 19.84 -17.13
N VAL A 455 -15.11 20.87 -16.44
CA VAL A 455 -14.31 21.77 -15.60
C VAL A 455 -14.82 21.72 -14.17
N LYS A 456 -13.92 21.52 -13.21
CA LYS A 456 -14.18 21.68 -11.78
C LYS A 456 -13.58 22.98 -11.29
N ILE A 457 -14.39 23.82 -10.66
CA ILE A 457 -14.03 25.17 -10.22
C ILE A 457 -14.33 25.29 -8.73
N ASP A 458 -13.37 25.80 -7.97
CA ASP A 458 -13.56 26.14 -6.58
C ASP A 458 -14.52 27.34 -6.46
N ALA A 459 -15.61 27.18 -5.72
CA ALA A 459 -16.70 28.16 -5.71
C ALA A 459 -16.44 29.37 -4.78
N SER A 460 -15.40 29.34 -3.94
CA SER A 460 -15.01 30.49 -3.11
C SER A 460 -13.92 31.33 -3.77
N SER A 461 -12.96 30.68 -4.43
CA SER A 461 -11.81 31.34 -5.08
C SER A 461 -11.97 31.54 -6.59
N GLY A 462 -12.88 30.82 -7.23
CA GLY A 462 -13.01 30.79 -8.69
C GLY A 462 -11.86 30.08 -9.42
N LYS A 463 -10.96 29.40 -8.70
CA LYS A 463 -9.82 28.70 -9.33
C LYS A 463 -10.27 27.41 -10.01
N ILE A 464 -9.82 27.18 -11.25
CA ILE A 464 -10.02 25.89 -11.92
C ILE A 464 -9.18 24.83 -11.18
N LEU A 465 -9.86 23.86 -10.57
CA LEU A 465 -9.26 22.74 -9.85
C LEU A 465 -8.87 21.60 -10.79
N LYS A 466 -9.67 21.37 -11.83
CA LYS A 466 -9.46 20.29 -12.80
C LYS A 466 -10.19 20.59 -14.10
N ALA A 467 -9.58 20.28 -15.23
CA ALA A 467 -10.22 20.36 -16.55
C ALA A 467 -9.88 19.08 -17.34
N LYS A 468 -10.87 18.49 -18.02
CA LYS A 468 -10.72 17.26 -18.83
C LYS A 468 -11.60 17.33 -20.08
N SER A 469 -11.20 16.59 -21.10
CA SER A 469 -11.99 16.33 -22.31
C SER A 469 -11.92 14.86 -22.70
N GLU A 470 -13.02 14.28 -23.16
CA GLU A 470 -13.15 12.88 -23.61
C GLU A 470 -13.93 12.85 -24.95
N ASN A 471 -13.76 11.83 -25.78
CA ASN A 471 -14.46 11.75 -27.08
C ASN A 471 -15.95 11.40 -26.86
N LEU A 472 -16.85 12.01 -27.63
CA LEU A 472 -18.27 11.65 -27.65
C LEU A 472 -18.47 10.33 -28.39
N ASP A 473 -19.24 9.41 -27.81
CA ASP A 473 -19.71 8.22 -28.50
C ASP A 473 -20.83 8.59 -29.49
N ALA A 474 -20.85 7.97 -30.68
CA ALA A 474 -21.76 8.34 -31.78
C ALA A 474 -23.26 8.10 -31.49
N ASP A 475 -23.58 7.36 -30.43
CA ASP A 475 -24.95 7.04 -30.02
C ASP A 475 -25.50 8.01 -28.93
N ASP A 476 -24.68 8.92 -28.39
CA ASP A 476 -25.08 9.85 -27.33
C ASP A 476 -25.72 11.13 -27.91
N LYS A 477 -27.06 11.22 -27.83
CA LYS A 477 -27.78 12.47 -28.10
C LYS A 477 -27.68 13.39 -26.89
N GLU A 478 -26.70 14.28 -26.91
CA GLU A 478 -26.55 15.33 -25.91
C GLU A 478 -27.47 16.54 -26.23
N GLU A 479 -28.27 16.97 -25.26
CA GLU A 479 -29.12 18.17 -25.38
C GLU A 479 -28.44 19.37 -24.72
N ALA A 480 -28.30 20.47 -25.46
CA ALA A 480 -27.71 21.70 -24.93
C ALA A 480 -28.70 22.43 -24.01
N LEU A 481 -28.20 22.89 -22.87
CA LEU A 481 -28.93 23.70 -21.90
C LEU A 481 -29.03 25.16 -22.42
N ASP A 482 -30.25 25.61 -22.72
CA ASP A 482 -30.53 27.02 -23.01
C ASP A 482 -30.48 27.84 -21.72
N LEU A 483 -29.43 28.64 -21.57
CA LEU A 483 -29.14 29.44 -20.38
C LEU A 483 -29.99 30.71 -20.28
N ASN A 484 -30.78 31.05 -21.30
CA ASN A 484 -31.56 32.29 -21.32
C ASN A 484 -32.82 32.20 -20.45
N GLY A 485 -33.00 33.20 -19.58
CA GLY A 485 -34.22 33.34 -18.77
C GLY A 485 -34.38 32.28 -17.67
N LEU A 486 -33.30 31.58 -17.28
CA LEU A 486 -33.33 30.62 -16.19
C LEU A 486 -33.26 31.32 -14.83
N ILE A 487 -34.00 30.80 -13.85
CA ILE A 487 -33.87 31.25 -12.46
C ILE A 487 -32.50 30.92 -11.89
N SER A 488 -32.02 31.80 -11.03
CA SER A 488 -30.74 31.64 -10.35
C SER A 488 -30.77 30.49 -9.34
N ARG A 489 -29.59 29.94 -9.00
CA ARG A 489 -29.43 29.01 -7.87
C ARG A 489 -30.07 29.54 -6.58
N SER A 490 -29.98 30.84 -6.34
CA SER A 490 -30.52 31.47 -5.12
C SER A 490 -32.06 31.42 -5.08
N GLU A 491 -32.71 31.64 -6.22
CA GLU A 491 -34.17 31.55 -6.38
C GLU A 491 -34.65 30.10 -6.31
N ALA A 492 -33.94 29.18 -6.98
CA ALA A 492 -34.21 27.74 -6.85
C ALA A 492 -34.10 27.27 -5.40
N THR A 493 -33.15 27.81 -4.62
CA THR A 493 -33.01 27.50 -3.18
C THR A 493 -34.18 28.04 -2.38
N LYS A 494 -34.67 29.26 -2.68
CA LYS A 494 -35.86 29.83 -2.03
C LYS A 494 -37.08 28.96 -2.30
N LEU A 495 -37.31 28.57 -3.55
CA LEU A 495 -38.41 27.69 -3.94
C LEU A 495 -38.31 26.31 -3.27
N ALA A 496 -37.13 25.70 -3.22
CA ALA A 496 -36.93 24.42 -2.54
C ALA A 496 -37.26 24.49 -1.05
N LYS A 497 -36.87 25.57 -0.36
CA LYS A 497 -37.16 25.80 1.07
C LYS A 497 -38.65 25.99 1.37
N THR A 498 -39.49 26.26 0.38
CA THR A 498 -40.96 26.26 0.57
C THR A 498 -41.53 24.85 0.75
N LYS A 499 -40.80 23.81 0.36
CA LYS A 499 -41.26 22.41 0.40
C LYS A 499 -40.58 21.55 1.46
N ALA A 500 -39.35 21.87 1.86
CA ALA A 500 -38.66 21.16 2.92
C ALA A 500 -37.74 22.07 3.74
N SER A 501 -37.60 21.76 5.03
CA SER A 501 -36.61 22.37 5.92
C SER A 501 -35.22 21.79 5.66
N GLY A 502 -34.17 22.53 6.01
CA GLY A 502 -32.79 22.08 5.92
C GLY A 502 -31.84 23.04 5.20
N LYS A 503 -30.54 22.75 5.32
CA LYS A 503 -29.48 23.46 4.62
C LYS A 503 -29.30 22.89 3.22
N ALA A 504 -29.27 23.75 2.21
CA ALA A 504 -28.98 23.32 0.84
C ALA A 504 -27.50 22.93 0.71
N VAL A 505 -27.26 21.71 0.24
CA VAL A 505 -25.92 21.09 0.18
C VAL A 505 -25.47 20.77 -1.24
N LYS A 506 -26.42 20.63 -2.16
CA LYS A 506 -26.17 20.27 -3.56
C LYS A 506 -27.19 20.94 -4.48
N TRP A 507 -26.72 21.39 -5.64
CA TRP A 507 -27.54 21.91 -6.72
C TRP A 507 -27.06 21.31 -8.04
N SER A 508 -27.98 20.90 -8.90
CA SER A 508 -27.69 20.51 -10.28
C SER A 508 -28.70 21.17 -11.21
N LEU A 509 -28.22 21.74 -12.32
CA LEU A 509 -29.04 22.28 -13.39
C LEU A 509 -28.69 21.54 -14.67
N GLU A 510 -29.67 20.85 -15.23
CA GLU A 510 -29.54 19.98 -16.39
C GLU A 510 -30.86 19.94 -17.18
N MET A 511 -30.81 19.41 -18.40
CA MET A 511 -32.00 19.14 -19.21
C MET A 511 -32.66 17.83 -18.77
N ASP A 512 -33.97 17.86 -18.55
CA ASP A 512 -34.77 16.70 -18.15
C ASP A 512 -36.09 16.75 -18.95
N ASP A 513 -36.31 15.77 -19.84
CA ASP A 513 -37.43 15.73 -20.80
C ASP A 513 -37.61 17.04 -21.61
N LYS A 514 -36.52 17.57 -22.18
CA LYS A 514 -36.46 18.82 -22.97
C LYS A 514 -36.79 20.10 -22.20
N GLN A 515 -36.75 20.07 -20.86
CA GLN A 515 -36.94 21.25 -20.02
C GLN A 515 -35.75 21.43 -19.09
N PRO A 516 -35.25 22.67 -18.88
CA PRO A 516 -34.17 22.93 -17.94
C PRO A 516 -34.70 22.82 -16.51
N VAL A 517 -34.03 22.03 -15.67
CA VAL A 517 -34.51 21.72 -14.34
C VAL A 517 -33.42 21.89 -13.29
N TRP A 518 -33.78 22.57 -12.20
CA TRP A 518 -33.00 22.57 -10.96
C TRP A 518 -33.35 21.36 -10.08
N LYS A 519 -32.33 20.63 -9.65
CA LYS A 519 -32.39 19.66 -8.55
C LYS A 519 -31.66 20.25 -7.34
N VAL A 520 -32.39 20.56 -6.28
CA VAL A 520 -31.85 21.13 -5.03
C VAL A 520 -31.97 20.11 -3.91
N GLU A 521 -30.85 19.77 -3.29
CA GLU A 521 -30.82 18.84 -2.16
C GLU A 521 -30.69 19.60 -0.83
N LEU A 522 -31.69 19.43 0.02
CA LEU A 522 -31.79 20.00 1.36
C LEU A 522 -31.50 18.91 2.40
N LYS A 523 -30.61 19.22 3.34
CA LYS A 523 -30.23 18.32 4.43
C LYS A 523 -30.65 18.90 5.78
N ASP A 524 -31.40 18.11 6.54
CA ASP A 524 -31.87 18.44 7.89
C ASP A 524 -31.56 17.25 8.81
N GLY A 525 -30.46 17.36 9.58
CA GLY A 525 -29.88 16.24 10.32
C GLY A 525 -29.52 15.06 9.41
N ASN A 526 -30.18 13.91 9.62
CA ASN A 526 -30.01 12.68 8.82
C ASN A 526 -31.02 12.55 7.67
N LYS A 527 -31.94 13.51 7.48
CA LYS A 527 -32.91 13.48 6.37
C LYS A 527 -32.41 14.31 5.20
N GLU A 528 -32.43 13.72 4.00
CA GLU A 528 -32.10 14.40 2.74
C GLU A 528 -33.35 14.46 1.85
N THR A 529 -33.69 15.66 1.39
CA THR A 529 -34.83 15.91 0.50
C THR A 529 -34.36 16.56 -0.79
N GLU A 530 -34.69 15.96 -1.92
CA GLU A 530 -34.45 16.52 -3.25
C GLU A 530 -35.72 17.19 -3.76
N VAL A 531 -35.61 18.45 -4.20
CA VAL A 531 -36.69 19.20 -4.84
C VAL A 531 -36.30 19.48 -6.28
N LYS A 532 -37.12 19.01 -7.22
CA LYS A 532 -37.01 19.20 -8.67
C LYS A 532 -37.88 20.39 -9.07
N ILE A 533 -37.30 21.41 -9.72
CA ILE A 533 -37.94 22.69 -10.03
C ILE A 533 -37.67 23.03 -11.49
N ASP A 534 -38.70 23.39 -12.25
CA ASP A 534 -38.55 23.92 -13.59
C ASP A 534 -37.83 25.28 -13.56
N ALA A 535 -36.70 25.36 -14.26
CA ALA A 535 -35.82 26.53 -14.21
C ALA A 535 -36.37 27.75 -14.98
N LYS A 536 -37.39 27.59 -15.84
CA LYS A 536 -38.06 28.69 -16.55
C LYS A 536 -39.39 29.06 -15.89
N SER A 537 -40.25 28.07 -15.61
CA SER A 537 -41.60 28.32 -15.09
C SER A 537 -41.68 28.50 -13.57
N GLN A 538 -40.58 28.24 -12.85
CA GLN A 538 -40.50 28.26 -11.37
C GLN A 538 -41.40 27.23 -10.67
N LYS A 539 -42.05 26.34 -11.44
CA LYS A 539 -42.95 25.33 -10.91
C LYS A 539 -42.15 24.19 -10.27
N ILE A 540 -42.54 23.81 -9.06
CA ILE A 540 -41.98 22.64 -8.40
C ILE A 540 -42.57 21.39 -9.05
N LEU A 541 -41.72 20.58 -9.68
CA LEU A 541 -42.08 19.40 -10.44
C LEU A 541 -42.20 18.16 -9.55
N ARG A 542 -41.30 18.01 -8.58
CA ARG A 542 -41.27 16.84 -7.68
C ARG A 542 -40.52 17.14 -6.38
N THR A 543 -40.91 16.50 -5.29
CA THR A 543 -40.16 16.46 -4.03
C THR A 543 -40.01 15.01 -3.59
N LYS A 544 -38.80 14.59 -3.21
CA LYS A 544 -38.49 13.24 -2.70
C LYS A 544 -37.69 13.33 -1.41
N THR A 545 -38.10 12.63 -0.36
CA THR A 545 -37.38 12.56 0.93
C THR A 545 -36.84 11.15 1.17
N ASP A 546 -35.68 11.05 1.82
CA ASP A 546 -35.00 9.79 2.09
C ASP A 546 -35.89 8.79 2.86
N GLY A 547 -36.31 7.76 2.14
CA GLY A 547 -37.46 6.89 2.36
C GLY A 547 -37.87 6.24 1.02
N ASP A 548 -37.88 7.05 -0.04
CA ASP A 548 -38.10 6.62 -1.45
C ASP A 548 -36.80 6.46 -2.27
N LYS A 549 -35.62 6.75 -1.69
CA LYS A 549 -34.31 6.66 -2.38
C LYS A 549 -33.75 5.23 -2.46
N LYS A 550 -34.33 4.25 -1.75
CA LYS A 550 -33.83 2.86 -1.75
C LYS A 550 -34.00 2.15 -3.10
N ASP A 551 -35.03 2.50 -3.87
CA ASP A 551 -35.33 1.78 -5.13
C ASP A 551 -34.45 2.20 -6.31
N LYS A 552 -33.67 3.29 -6.21
CA LYS A 552 -32.79 3.73 -7.32
C LYS A 552 -31.35 3.22 -7.22
N LYS A 553 -30.90 2.85 -6.02
CA LYS A 553 -29.53 2.32 -5.82
C LYS A 553 -29.38 0.88 -6.37
N ASP A 554 -30.49 0.16 -6.48
CA ASP A 554 -30.55 -1.17 -7.08
C ASP A 554 -30.89 -1.13 -8.59
N SER A 555 -31.52 -0.07 -9.10
CA SER A 555 -31.74 0.11 -10.55
C SER A 555 -30.50 0.66 -11.28
N GLU A 556 -29.80 1.66 -10.73
CA GLU A 556 -28.59 2.23 -11.35
C GLU A 556 -27.39 1.27 -11.32
N LYS A 557 -27.40 0.27 -10.41
CA LYS A 557 -26.42 -0.82 -10.43
C LYS A 557 -26.74 -1.93 -11.43
N LYS A 558 -28.01 -2.11 -11.81
CA LYS A 558 -28.40 -3.09 -12.84
C LYS A 558 -28.08 -2.59 -14.24
N ASP A 559 -28.35 -1.31 -14.53
CA ASP A 559 -28.07 -0.72 -15.86
C ASP A 559 -26.57 -0.60 -16.16
N GLN A 560 -25.70 -0.45 -15.13
CA GLN A 560 -24.24 -0.46 -15.32
C GLN A 560 -23.62 -1.85 -15.47
N VAL A 561 -24.32 -2.91 -15.04
CA VAL A 561 -23.85 -4.30 -15.19
C VAL A 561 -24.31 -4.87 -16.54
N ASP A 562 -25.55 -4.60 -16.96
CA ASP A 562 -26.07 -5.01 -18.27
C ASP A 562 -25.32 -4.33 -19.43
N HIS A 563 -24.85 -3.08 -19.27
CA HIS A 563 -24.01 -2.43 -20.27
C HIS A 563 -22.59 -2.99 -20.40
N LYS A 564 -22.06 -3.63 -19.35
CA LYS A 564 -20.73 -4.28 -19.39
C LYS A 564 -20.79 -5.70 -19.93
N GLU A 565 -21.84 -6.47 -19.65
CA GLU A 565 -22.02 -7.82 -20.19
C GLU A 565 -22.37 -7.82 -21.68
N ASN A 566 -23.07 -6.81 -22.19
CA ASN A 566 -23.34 -6.68 -23.64
C ASN A 566 -22.13 -6.19 -24.46
N LYS A 567 -21.13 -5.55 -23.84
CA LYS A 567 -19.85 -5.20 -24.52
C LYS A 567 -18.93 -6.42 -24.64
N ALA A 568 -18.92 -7.32 -23.65
CA ALA A 568 -18.13 -8.56 -23.72
C ALA A 568 -18.72 -9.59 -24.72
N SER A 569 -20.03 -9.57 -24.95
CA SER A 569 -20.71 -10.53 -25.84
C SER A 569 -20.65 -10.17 -27.34
N LYS A 570 -20.18 -8.95 -27.68
CA LYS A 570 -20.02 -8.49 -29.07
C LYS A 570 -18.58 -8.58 -29.60
N GLU A 571 -17.58 -8.81 -28.75
CA GLU A 571 -16.19 -9.07 -29.19
C GLU A 571 -15.97 -10.54 -29.62
N ASP A 572 -16.80 -11.49 -29.20
CA ASP A 572 -16.68 -12.93 -29.54
C ASP A 572 -17.46 -13.36 -30.80
N LYS A 573 -17.98 -12.42 -31.61
CA LYS A 573 -18.65 -12.73 -32.90
C LYS A 573 -18.01 -12.12 -34.15
N ASN A 574 -16.83 -11.53 -34.02
CA ASN A 574 -16.07 -11.00 -35.16
C ASN A 574 -14.59 -11.37 -35.08
N ASN A 575 -14.30 -12.66 -34.90
CA ASN A 575 -12.99 -13.24 -35.22
C ASN A 575 -13.15 -14.61 -35.88
#